data_AF-A0A916N8Q4-F1
#
_entry.id   AF-A0A916N8Q4-F1
#
_cell.length_a   1.000
_cell.length_b   1.000
_cell.length_c   1.000
_cell.angle_alpha   90.00
_cell.angle_beta   90.00
_cell.angle_gamma   90.00
#
_symmetry.space_group_name_H-M   'P 1'
#
loop_
_entity.id
_entity.type
_entity.pdbx_description
1 polymer ?
#
loop_
_entity_poly.entity_id
_entity_poly.type
_entity_poly.pdbx_seq_one_letter_code
_entity_poly.pdbx_strand_id
1 'polypeptide(L)'
;MIRLNGQQVLVVAKESVKYSLINPHLLYDSIPSSQAQIPTFPAVRENRAVFDYYDEPQAGNYLPELLYQHFHNGDLIREGYFLLTEASLENGYKGAYSDKLGLFFGQYQNTNIREMDFGSIPKTLPLSPLNQLEGKDAYCYPTILNDFFYGPNGAGIGYSGRINDYAGSYTAGPKVPMFFAGWVLQRLAAITGIRVSGIFFTHPVWSKLILFNLKEAESESITIAHHLPPLTVTEFILELRKIANLKFEFNSVERSLKIDFWEDSLLQPTQRNWTAKAVKGEIKTPETNTRIQLAMQMDGNDGMTKDKPAFFADYVSEETEGNRNGIAQVNMKFSSLAVDESTGLPICKQEGQSSQRVSQKGILFSCILC
;
A
#
# COMPACT_ATOMS: atom_id res chain seq x y z
N MET A 1 7.02 -3.21 32.12
CA MET A 1 8.41 -3.69 32.05
C MET A 1 8.95 -3.39 30.68
N ILE A 2 10.10 -2.72 30.57
CA ILE A 2 10.75 -2.43 29.29
C ILE A 2 11.94 -3.36 29.10
N ARG A 3 12.13 -3.86 27.88
CA ARG A 3 13.33 -4.57 27.45
C ARG A 3 13.98 -3.85 26.28
N LEU A 4 15.31 -3.77 26.29
CA LEU A 4 16.13 -3.32 25.18
C LEU A 4 17.06 -4.46 24.76
N ASN A 5 17.06 -4.84 23.48
CA ASN A 5 17.80 -6.00 22.96
C ASN A 5 17.57 -7.29 23.79
N GLY A 6 16.34 -7.49 24.25
CA GLY A 6 15.95 -8.64 25.08
C GLY A 6 16.34 -8.54 26.56
N GLN A 7 17.13 -7.53 26.97
CA GLN A 7 17.54 -7.32 28.35
C GLN A 7 16.59 -6.35 29.05
N GLN A 8 16.22 -6.65 30.31
CA GLN A 8 15.35 -5.77 31.09
C GLN A 8 16.09 -4.50 31.49
N VAL A 9 15.43 -3.36 31.30
CA VAL A 9 15.96 -2.04 31.70
C VAL A 9 15.22 -1.52 32.91
N LEU A 10 15.97 -1.01 33.88
CA LEU A 10 15.43 -0.38 35.06
C LEU A 10 14.90 1.02 34.71
N VAL A 11 13.70 1.34 35.18
CA VAL A 11 13.06 2.65 35.02
C VAL A 11 12.86 3.27 36.40
N VAL A 12 12.85 4.60 36.48
CA VAL A 12 12.56 5.30 37.73
C VAL A 12 11.14 4.94 38.19
N ALA A 13 10.97 4.71 39.49
CA ALA A 13 9.69 4.33 40.04
C ALA A 13 8.62 5.42 39.78
N LYS A 14 7.42 4.99 39.40
CA LYS A 14 6.26 5.85 39.10
C LYS A 14 6.37 6.71 37.84
N GLU A 15 7.38 6.53 37.01
CA GLU A 15 7.37 7.15 35.68
C GLU A 15 6.41 6.40 34.74
N SER A 16 5.61 7.17 34.01
CA SER A 16 4.65 6.64 33.05
C SER A 16 5.20 6.75 31.63
N VAL A 17 5.11 5.67 30.86
CA VAL A 17 5.28 5.73 29.40
C VAL A 17 4.02 6.33 28.79
N LYS A 18 4.14 7.38 28.00
CA LYS A 18 3.01 7.98 27.28
C LYS A 18 3.03 7.53 25.83
N TYR A 19 1.91 6.97 25.36
CA TYR A 19 1.73 6.59 23.97
C TYR A 19 0.79 7.57 23.28
N SER A 20 1.25 8.14 22.16
CA SER A 20 0.41 8.85 21.22
C SER A 20 0.04 7.87 20.10
N LEU A 21 -1.11 7.23 20.26
CA LEU A 21 -1.64 6.28 19.30
C LEU A 21 -2.48 7.05 18.28
N ILE A 22 -1.98 7.09 17.05
CA ILE A 22 -2.73 7.64 15.92
C ILE A 22 -3.44 6.47 15.25
N ASN A 23 -4.73 6.60 14.97
CA ASN A 23 -5.45 5.61 14.17
C ASN A 23 -5.01 5.76 12.70
N PRO A 24 -4.25 4.81 12.14
CA PRO A 24 -3.76 4.96 10.77
C PRO A 24 -4.88 4.74 9.75
N HIS A 25 -5.98 4.08 10.13
CA HIS A 25 -7.00 3.58 9.21
C HIS A 25 -7.96 4.66 8.67
N LEU A 26 -8.02 5.83 9.34
CA LEU A 26 -8.85 6.97 8.94
C LEU A 26 -8.08 8.07 8.19
N LEU A 27 -6.77 7.86 7.99
CA LEU A 27 -5.93 8.73 7.18
C LEU A 27 -5.61 8.00 5.88
N TYR A 28 -6.14 8.49 4.76
CA TYR A 28 -6.06 7.79 3.47
C TYR A 28 -4.77 8.07 2.69
N ASP A 29 -4.16 9.25 2.89
CA ASP A 29 -2.96 9.68 2.16
C ASP A 29 -1.65 9.42 2.92
N SER A 30 -1.73 8.98 4.17
CA SER A 30 -0.54 8.65 4.96
C SER A 30 -0.83 7.55 5.97
N ILE A 31 0.24 6.89 6.40
CA ILE A 31 0.23 5.93 7.51
C ILE A 31 1.16 6.50 8.56
N PRO A 32 0.64 7.23 9.55
CA PRO A 32 1.48 7.86 10.54
C PRO A 32 2.10 6.81 11.45
N SER A 33 3.37 7.03 11.78
CA SER A 33 4.04 6.31 12.84
C SER A 33 3.40 6.62 14.18
N SER A 34 3.27 5.60 15.04
CA SER A 34 2.87 5.87 16.42
C SER A 34 4.05 6.41 17.21
N GLN A 35 3.80 7.35 18.11
CA GLN A 35 4.85 7.93 18.94
C GLN A 35 4.75 7.40 20.37
N ALA A 36 5.91 7.18 20.99
CA ALA A 36 5.99 6.86 22.40
C ALA A 36 7.00 7.79 23.06
N GLN A 37 6.57 8.45 24.13
CA GLN A 37 7.47 9.17 25.03
C GLN A 37 8.01 8.17 26.04
N ILE A 38 9.24 7.75 25.80
CA ILE A 38 9.95 6.80 26.65
C ILE A 38 10.58 7.59 27.82
N PRO A 39 10.47 7.10 29.07
CA PRO A 39 11.13 7.71 30.21
C PRO A 39 12.66 7.69 30.04
N THR A 40 13.33 8.55 30.80
CA THR A 40 14.80 8.52 30.88
C THR A 40 15.23 7.32 31.71
N PHE A 41 16.17 6.53 31.21
CA PHE A 41 16.69 5.39 31.97
C PHE A 41 17.85 5.85 32.86
N PRO A 42 17.83 5.55 34.17
CA PRO A 42 18.90 5.95 35.08
C PRO A 42 20.22 5.25 34.74
N ALA A 43 21.36 5.91 34.98
CA ALA A 43 22.70 5.39 34.74
C ALA A 43 23.19 4.41 35.83
N VAL A 44 22.35 3.44 36.18
CA VAL A 44 22.70 2.35 37.11
C VAL A 44 23.49 1.26 36.38
N ARG A 45 24.33 0.51 37.11
CA ARG A 45 25.24 -0.50 36.56
C ARG A 45 24.57 -1.46 35.56
N GLU A 46 23.36 -1.91 35.86
CA GLU A 46 22.57 -2.80 35.03
C GLU A 46 22.23 -2.14 33.68
N ASN A 47 21.73 -0.90 33.71
CA ASN A 47 21.41 -0.16 32.50
C ASN A 47 22.67 0.21 31.71
N ARG A 48 23.77 0.56 32.38
CA ARG A 48 25.06 0.84 31.72
C ARG A 48 25.52 -0.33 30.86
N ALA A 49 25.34 -1.56 31.34
CA ALA A 49 25.64 -2.76 30.58
C ALA A 49 24.70 -2.96 29.38
N VAL A 50 23.40 -2.65 29.51
CA VAL A 50 22.44 -2.74 28.39
C VAL A 50 22.77 -1.72 27.30
N PHE A 51 23.19 -0.52 27.70
CA PHE A 51 23.61 0.57 26.82
C PHE A 51 25.11 0.54 26.53
N ASP A 52 25.78 -0.61 26.65
CA ASP A 52 27.19 -0.81 26.26
C ASP A 52 28.15 0.34 26.67
N TYR A 53 27.92 0.92 27.84
CA TYR A 53 28.71 2.02 28.40
C TYR A 53 28.85 3.25 27.49
N TYR A 54 27.82 3.58 26.68
CA TYR A 54 27.80 4.78 25.82
C TYR A 54 27.91 6.12 26.59
N ASP A 55 27.83 6.10 27.92
CA ASP A 55 28.13 7.25 28.79
C ASP A 55 29.63 7.53 28.93
N GLU A 56 30.50 6.58 28.58
CA GLU A 56 31.95 6.74 28.73
C GLU A 56 32.56 7.54 27.57
N PRO A 57 33.56 8.40 27.83
CA PRO A 57 34.19 9.22 26.77
C PRO A 57 34.87 8.41 25.66
N GLN A 58 35.15 7.13 25.89
CA GLN A 58 35.77 6.22 24.93
C GLN A 58 34.73 5.58 23.98
N ALA A 59 33.44 5.70 24.28
CA ALA A 59 32.39 5.22 23.41
C ALA A 59 32.41 6.00 22.08
N GLY A 60 32.09 5.32 20.99
CA GLY A 60 32.09 5.92 19.66
C GLY A 60 31.07 7.07 19.54
N ASN A 61 31.30 7.97 18.58
CA ASN A 61 30.40 9.11 18.32
C ASN A 61 29.01 8.71 17.80
N TYR A 62 28.80 7.45 17.43
CA TYR A 62 27.53 6.96 16.90
C TYR A 62 26.73 6.30 18.01
N LEU A 63 25.62 6.93 18.40
CA LEU A 63 24.70 6.36 19.37
C LEU A 63 23.90 5.21 18.74
N PRO A 64 23.72 4.09 19.45
CA PRO A 64 23.13 2.89 18.89
C PRO A 64 21.62 3.01 18.75
N GLU A 65 21.10 2.13 17.94
CA GLU A 65 19.71 1.77 17.94
C GLU A 65 19.54 0.41 18.63
N LEU A 66 18.52 0.31 19.48
CA LEU A 66 18.25 -0.88 20.28
C LEU A 66 16.83 -1.38 19.99
N LEU A 67 16.64 -2.69 19.89
CA LEU A 67 15.31 -3.30 19.82
C LEU A 67 14.54 -2.97 21.09
N TYR A 68 13.39 -2.33 20.97
CA TYR A 68 12.53 -1.93 22.07
C TYR A 68 11.33 -2.85 22.22
N GLN A 69 11.07 -3.31 23.44
CA GLN A 69 9.87 -4.06 23.78
C GLN A 69 9.28 -3.55 25.10
N HIS A 70 7.98 -3.28 25.13
CA HIS A 70 7.26 -2.90 26.34
C HIS A 70 6.16 -3.91 26.67
N PHE A 71 6.23 -4.43 27.89
CA PHE A 71 5.30 -5.41 28.42
C PHE A 71 4.47 -4.83 29.56
N HIS A 72 3.18 -5.18 29.61
CA HIS A 72 2.29 -4.90 30.73
C HIS A 72 1.55 -6.18 31.13
N ASN A 73 1.68 -6.59 32.40
CA ASN A 73 1.11 -7.84 32.93
C ASN A 73 1.47 -9.11 32.13
N GLY A 74 2.66 -9.13 31.50
CA GLY A 74 3.12 -10.24 30.67
C GLY A 74 2.80 -10.10 29.18
N ASP A 75 1.87 -9.23 28.81
CA ASP A 75 1.50 -9.00 27.42
C ASP A 75 2.43 -7.97 26.77
N LEU A 76 2.89 -8.25 25.55
CA LEU A 76 3.63 -7.30 24.73
C LEU A 76 2.68 -6.20 24.24
N ILE A 77 2.87 -4.99 24.74
CA ILE A 77 2.06 -3.82 24.39
C ILE A 77 2.62 -3.14 23.15
N ARG A 78 3.95 -3.06 23.03
CA ARG A 78 4.61 -2.38 21.93
C ARG A 78 5.99 -2.95 21.67
N GLU A 79 6.33 -3.03 20.40
CA GLU A 79 7.66 -3.37 19.92
C GLU A 79 8.10 -2.36 18.83
N GLY A 80 9.40 -2.18 18.66
CA GLY A 80 9.98 -1.29 17.66
C GLY A 80 11.45 -1.01 17.98
N TYR A 81 11.90 0.21 17.75
CA TYR A 81 13.29 0.61 17.96
C TYR A 81 13.38 1.79 18.94
N PHE A 82 14.40 1.75 19.80
CA PHE A 82 14.79 2.86 20.65
C PHE A 82 16.09 3.46 20.09
N LEU A 83 16.01 4.70 19.66
CA LEU A 83 17.14 5.49 19.17
C LEU A 83 17.75 6.23 20.35
N LEU A 84 18.96 5.85 20.77
CA LEU A 84 19.66 6.55 21.85
C LEU A 84 20.06 7.95 21.34
N THR A 85 19.65 9.00 22.03
CA THR A 85 19.96 10.40 21.67
C THR A 85 20.91 11.07 22.67
N GLU A 86 20.88 10.64 23.93
CA GLU A 86 21.77 11.12 24.98
C GLU A 86 22.18 9.96 25.89
N ALA A 87 23.45 9.94 26.29
CA ALA A 87 23.99 9.02 27.29
C ALA A 87 24.90 9.81 28.23
N SER A 88 24.58 9.82 29.52
CA SER A 88 25.44 10.43 30.54
C SER A 88 25.21 9.81 31.91
N LEU A 89 26.22 9.86 32.78
CA LEU A 89 26.09 9.42 34.17
C LEU A 89 25.14 10.31 34.98
N GLU A 90 25.07 11.60 34.67
CA GLU A 90 24.25 12.58 35.41
C GLU A 90 22.79 12.56 34.97
N ASN A 91 22.53 12.58 33.66
CA ASN A 91 21.19 12.68 33.09
C ASN A 91 20.63 11.33 32.61
N GLY A 92 21.37 10.23 32.75
CA GLY A 92 20.96 8.90 32.29
C GLY A 92 20.99 8.74 30.77
N TYR A 93 20.19 7.79 30.28
CA TYR A 93 20.03 7.45 28.88
C TYR A 93 18.67 7.91 28.37
N LYS A 94 18.67 8.75 27.34
CA LYS A 94 17.46 9.27 26.69
C LYS A 94 17.43 8.88 25.23
N GLY A 95 16.22 8.77 24.70
CA GLY A 95 16.05 8.40 23.31
C GLY A 95 14.62 8.52 22.84
N ALA A 96 14.44 8.25 21.56
CA ALA A 96 13.16 8.30 20.87
C ALA A 96 12.73 6.90 20.44
N TYR A 97 11.43 6.61 20.55
CA TYR A 97 10.86 5.43 19.94
C TYR A 97 10.61 5.65 18.44
N SER A 98 10.91 4.65 17.63
CA SER A 98 10.62 4.62 16.20
C SER A 98 10.10 3.24 15.77
N ASP A 99 9.06 3.22 14.96
CA ASP A 99 8.56 2.03 14.27
C ASP A 99 9.15 1.88 12.86
N LYS A 100 10.01 2.81 12.42
CA LYS A 100 10.69 2.77 11.11
C LYS A 100 9.77 2.54 9.91
N LEU A 101 8.51 2.97 9.97
CA LEU A 101 7.57 2.78 8.86
C LEU A 101 8.08 3.41 7.55
N GLY A 102 8.75 4.58 7.63
CA GLY A 102 9.35 5.24 6.47
C GLY A 102 10.54 4.50 5.84
N LEU A 103 11.04 3.43 6.46
CA LEU A 103 12.12 2.57 5.97
C LEU A 103 11.65 1.12 5.79
N PHE A 104 10.35 0.86 5.86
CA PHE A 104 9.81 -0.50 5.89
C PHE A 104 10.14 -1.30 4.62
N PHE A 105 10.08 -0.65 3.45
CA PHE A 105 10.49 -1.24 2.17
C PHE A 105 11.98 -1.01 1.83
N GLY A 106 12.77 -0.52 2.80
CA GLY A 106 14.19 -0.21 2.64
C GLY A 106 14.44 0.83 1.56
N GLN A 107 15.45 0.58 0.71
CA GLN A 107 15.81 1.47 -0.40
C GLN A 107 14.69 1.64 -1.43
N TYR A 108 13.74 0.70 -1.51
CA TYR A 108 12.68 0.69 -2.51
C TYR A 108 11.45 1.52 -2.12
N GLN A 109 11.42 2.09 -0.91
CA GLN A 109 10.27 2.87 -0.39
C GLN A 109 9.75 3.92 -1.37
N ASN A 110 10.68 4.64 -2.01
CA ASN A 110 10.40 5.73 -2.94
C ASN A 110 10.81 5.40 -4.38
N THR A 111 11.17 4.15 -4.67
CA THR A 111 11.52 3.71 -6.03
C THR A 111 10.26 3.47 -6.84
N ASN A 112 10.27 3.87 -8.11
CA ASN A 112 9.18 3.57 -9.02
C ASN A 112 9.12 2.06 -9.28
N ILE A 113 7.93 1.46 -9.23
CA ILE A 113 7.75 0.03 -9.45
C ILE A 113 8.27 -0.41 -10.83
N ARG A 114 8.24 0.46 -11.84
CA ARG A 114 8.80 0.18 -13.18
C ARG A 114 10.33 0.13 -13.23
N GLU A 115 11.00 0.72 -12.25
CA GLU A 115 12.47 0.74 -12.15
C GLU A 115 13.00 -0.45 -11.33
N MET A 116 12.11 -1.17 -10.66
CA MET A 116 12.46 -2.36 -9.89
C MET A 116 12.63 -3.57 -10.81
N ASP A 117 13.58 -4.44 -10.45
CA ASP A 117 13.77 -5.71 -11.16
C ASP A 117 12.74 -6.75 -10.70
N PHE A 118 11.59 -6.78 -11.40
CA PHE A 118 10.61 -7.86 -11.29
C PHE A 118 10.96 -9.09 -12.14
N GLY A 119 12.05 -9.02 -12.92
CA GLY A 119 12.43 -10.03 -13.89
C GLY A 119 11.63 -9.98 -15.19
N SER A 120 11.85 -11.00 -16.01
CA SER A 120 11.12 -11.24 -17.26
C SER A 120 10.64 -12.67 -17.33
N ILE A 121 9.55 -12.90 -18.05
CA ILE A 121 8.95 -14.23 -18.23
C ILE A 121 8.84 -14.56 -19.72
N PRO A 122 9.00 -15.83 -20.11
CA PRO A 122 8.77 -16.22 -21.50
C PRO A 122 7.27 -16.11 -21.83
N LYS A 123 6.98 -15.66 -23.05
CA LYS A 123 5.64 -15.66 -23.62
C LYS A 123 5.32 -17.08 -24.09
N THR A 124 4.57 -17.83 -23.28
CA THR A 124 4.19 -19.21 -23.63
C THR A 124 3.10 -19.21 -24.70
N LEU A 125 3.30 -19.97 -25.79
CA LEU A 125 2.30 -20.20 -26.83
C LEU A 125 1.82 -21.66 -26.80
N PRO A 126 0.52 -21.94 -26.99
CA PRO A 126 -0.57 -20.96 -27.12
C PRO A 126 -0.81 -20.20 -25.80
N LEU A 127 -1.26 -18.95 -25.92
CA LEU A 127 -1.56 -18.13 -24.74
C LEU A 127 -2.72 -18.73 -23.95
N SER A 128 -2.58 -18.77 -22.62
CA SER A 128 -3.63 -19.20 -21.69
C SER A 128 -4.39 -18.00 -21.12
N PRO A 129 -5.71 -18.12 -20.86
CA PRO A 129 -6.48 -17.11 -20.13
C PRO A 129 -5.93 -16.77 -18.76
N LEU A 130 -5.41 -17.77 -18.06
CA LEU A 130 -4.80 -17.62 -16.75
C LEU A 130 -3.41 -18.22 -16.78
N ASN A 131 -2.41 -17.45 -16.35
CA ASN A 131 -1.02 -17.87 -16.36
C ASN A 131 -0.48 -17.85 -14.94
N GLN A 132 0.11 -18.98 -14.55
CA GLN A 132 0.69 -19.18 -13.24
C GLN A 132 2.21 -19.10 -13.28
N LEU A 133 2.79 -18.46 -12.28
CA LEU A 133 4.23 -18.48 -12.02
C LEU A 133 4.44 -19.03 -10.63
N GLU A 134 5.33 -20.01 -10.49
CA GLU A 134 5.63 -20.65 -9.19
C GLU A 134 4.36 -21.18 -8.48
N GLY A 135 3.40 -21.70 -9.26
CA GLY A 135 2.14 -22.27 -8.75
C GLY A 135 1.11 -21.24 -8.28
N LYS A 136 1.27 -19.96 -8.62
CA LYS A 136 0.34 -18.89 -8.27
C LYS A 136 -0.13 -18.12 -9.50
N ASP A 137 -1.39 -17.72 -9.50
CA ASP A 137 -1.97 -16.86 -10.53
C ASP A 137 -1.20 -15.54 -10.59
N ALA A 138 -0.55 -15.29 -11.72
CA ALA A 138 0.39 -14.18 -11.86
C ALA A 138 -0.14 -13.09 -12.79
N TYR A 139 -0.67 -13.50 -13.95
CA TYR A 139 -1.24 -12.61 -14.93
C TYR A 139 -2.27 -13.32 -15.80
N CYS A 140 -3.12 -12.51 -16.43
CA CYS A 140 -4.13 -12.97 -17.37
C CYS A 140 -4.19 -12.02 -18.59
N TYR A 141 -4.98 -12.41 -19.57
CA TYR A 141 -5.23 -11.63 -20.78
C TYR A 141 -6.75 -11.39 -20.92
N PRO A 142 -7.35 -10.53 -20.08
CA PRO A 142 -8.78 -10.29 -20.15
C PRO A 142 -9.12 -9.59 -21.47
N THR A 143 -10.25 -9.95 -22.09
CA THR A 143 -10.74 -9.28 -23.29
C THR A 143 -11.29 -7.90 -22.92
N ILE A 144 -10.83 -6.87 -23.63
CA ILE A 144 -11.22 -5.47 -23.39
C ILE A 144 -11.65 -4.83 -24.71
N LEU A 145 -12.77 -4.12 -24.70
CA LEU A 145 -13.21 -3.31 -25.84
C LEU A 145 -12.38 -2.03 -25.90
N ASN A 146 -11.59 -1.88 -26.95
CA ASN A 146 -10.80 -0.67 -27.22
C ASN A 146 -10.57 -0.54 -28.72
N ASP A 147 -11.51 0.10 -29.42
CA ASP A 147 -11.40 0.39 -30.85
C ASP A 147 -10.19 1.28 -31.19
N PHE A 148 -9.73 2.04 -30.21
CA PHE A 148 -8.69 3.05 -30.37
C PHE A 148 -7.28 2.56 -30.01
N PHE A 149 -7.07 1.27 -29.76
CA PHE A 149 -5.76 0.74 -29.37
C PHE A 149 -4.63 1.09 -30.36
N TYR A 150 -4.84 0.89 -31.66
CA TYR A 150 -3.89 1.34 -32.70
C TYR A 150 -4.21 2.76 -33.22
N GLY A 151 -5.19 3.44 -32.61
CA GLY A 151 -5.89 4.65 -33.06
C GLY A 151 -6.23 4.62 -34.55
N PRO A 152 -5.98 5.71 -35.33
CA PRO A 152 -6.46 5.81 -36.72
C PRO A 152 -5.97 4.67 -37.65
N ASN A 153 -4.86 4.01 -37.30
CA ASN A 153 -4.27 2.95 -38.10
C ASN A 153 -4.98 1.58 -37.92
N GLY A 154 -5.83 1.42 -36.90
CA GLY A 154 -6.47 0.14 -36.57
C GLY A 154 -7.29 -0.46 -37.71
N ALA A 155 -8.03 0.37 -38.45
CA ALA A 155 -8.82 -0.09 -39.59
C ALA A 155 -7.95 -0.64 -40.73
N GLY A 156 -6.77 -0.05 -40.97
CA GLY A 156 -5.86 -0.46 -42.03
C GLY A 156 -5.19 -1.82 -41.81
N ILE A 157 -5.16 -2.30 -40.57
CA ILE A 157 -4.59 -3.61 -40.18
C ILE A 157 -5.66 -4.64 -39.80
N GLY A 158 -6.95 -4.34 -40.04
CA GLY A 158 -8.06 -5.26 -39.75
C GLY A 158 -8.28 -5.51 -38.26
N TYR A 159 -7.94 -4.54 -37.40
CA TYR A 159 -8.13 -4.68 -35.95
C TYR A 159 -9.64 -4.69 -35.59
N SER A 160 -10.07 -5.69 -34.82
CA SER A 160 -11.47 -5.88 -34.42
C SER A 160 -11.95 -4.94 -33.31
N GLY A 161 -11.07 -4.07 -32.80
CA GLY A 161 -11.37 -3.18 -31.67
C GLY A 161 -11.37 -3.86 -30.30
N ARG A 162 -10.75 -5.04 -30.20
CA ARG A 162 -10.69 -5.84 -28.97
C ARG A 162 -9.27 -6.21 -28.59
N ILE A 163 -8.83 -5.83 -27.39
CA ILE A 163 -7.57 -6.29 -26.81
C ILE A 163 -7.78 -7.69 -26.25
N ASN A 164 -6.79 -8.57 -26.42
CA ASN A 164 -6.86 -9.95 -25.92
C ASN A 164 -8.17 -10.67 -26.29
N ASP A 165 -8.62 -10.49 -27.53
CA ASP A 165 -9.87 -11.07 -28.00
C ASP A 165 -9.83 -12.61 -27.92
N TYR A 166 -10.77 -13.18 -27.17
CA TYR A 166 -10.83 -14.60 -26.85
C TYR A 166 -12.17 -15.19 -27.28
N ALA A 167 -12.12 -16.19 -28.17
CA ALA A 167 -13.28 -16.91 -28.69
C ALA A 167 -13.02 -18.42 -28.69
N GLY A 168 -12.70 -18.98 -27.51
CA GLY A 168 -12.22 -20.35 -27.32
C GLY A 168 -10.71 -20.50 -27.55
N SER A 169 -10.12 -19.59 -28.32
CA SER A 169 -8.69 -19.32 -28.36
C SER A 169 -8.47 -17.81 -28.57
N TYR A 170 -7.25 -17.34 -28.30
CA TYR A 170 -6.92 -15.95 -28.59
C TYR A 170 -6.80 -15.71 -30.09
N THR A 171 -7.53 -14.73 -30.60
CA THR A 171 -7.53 -14.34 -32.02
C THR A 171 -6.32 -13.49 -32.37
N ALA A 172 -6.11 -13.20 -33.66
CA ALA A 172 -5.05 -12.27 -34.08
C ALA A 172 -5.34 -10.85 -33.58
N GLY A 173 -4.31 -10.15 -33.07
CA GLY A 173 -4.44 -8.80 -32.51
C GLY A 173 -3.62 -8.63 -31.23
N PRO A 174 -3.72 -7.47 -30.55
CA PRO A 174 -2.84 -7.09 -29.47
C PRO A 174 -2.97 -8.03 -28.27
N LYS A 175 -1.81 -8.39 -27.71
CA LYS A 175 -1.69 -9.24 -26.52
C LYS A 175 -1.07 -8.45 -25.38
N VAL A 176 -1.88 -8.08 -24.41
CA VAL A 176 -1.51 -7.22 -23.28
C VAL A 176 -1.67 -8.02 -21.98
N PRO A 177 -0.57 -8.47 -21.37
CA PRO A 177 -0.64 -9.19 -20.09
C PRO A 177 -1.00 -8.22 -18.96
N MET A 178 -1.92 -8.63 -18.10
CA MET A 178 -2.34 -7.86 -16.93
C MET A 178 -2.05 -8.65 -15.66
N PHE A 179 -1.27 -8.07 -14.76
CA PHE A 179 -0.77 -8.75 -13.57
C PHE A 179 -1.75 -8.60 -12.40
N PHE A 180 -1.91 -9.66 -11.61
CA PHE A 180 -2.71 -9.60 -10.39
C PHE A 180 -2.02 -8.73 -9.33
N ALA A 181 -2.76 -7.81 -8.72
CA ALA A 181 -2.23 -6.93 -7.67
C ALA A 181 -1.67 -7.74 -6.48
N GLY A 182 -2.36 -8.82 -6.10
CA GLY A 182 -1.88 -9.75 -5.06
C GLY A 182 -0.55 -10.41 -5.42
N TRP A 183 -0.35 -10.81 -6.68
CA TRP A 183 0.92 -11.37 -7.13
C TRP A 183 2.04 -10.33 -7.13
N VAL A 184 1.76 -9.11 -7.58
CA VAL A 184 2.73 -8.00 -7.57
C VAL A 184 3.19 -7.68 -6.14
N LEU A 185 2.26 -7.64 -5.17
CA LEU A 185 2.58 -7.45 -3.76
C LEU A 185 3.49 -8.57 -3.22
N GLN A 186 3.25 -9.82 -3.60
CA GLN A 186 4.10 -10.94 -3.18
C GLN A 186 5.49 -10.88 -3.81
N ARG A 187 5.61 -10.47 -5.06
CA ARG A 187 6.91 -10.23 -5.71
C ARG A 187 7.66 -9.07 -5.08
N LEU A 188 6.97 -7.97 -4.79
CA LEU A 188 7.53 -6.84 -4.08
C LEU A 188 8.04 -7.24 -2.69
N ALA A 189 7.29 -8.10 -2.00
CA ALA A 189 7.70 -8.66 -0.72
C ALA A 189 9.00 -9.47 -0.83
N ALA A 190 9.12 -10.31 -1.87
CA ALA A 190 10.33 -11.07 -2.14
C ALA A 190 11.54 -10.16 -2.44
N ILE A 191 11.38 -9.12 -3.26
CA ILE A 191 12.45 -8.17 -3.63
C ILE A 191 12.93 -7.36 -2.41
N THR A 192 11.98 -6.89 -1.59
CA THR A 192 12.27 -6.03 -0.43
C THR A 192 12.63 -6.83 0.82
N GLY A 193 12.47 -8.17 0.80
CA GLY A 193 12.74 -9.05 1.93
C GLY A 193 11.73 -8.90 3.08
N ILE A 194 10.50 -8.46 2.78
CA ILE A 194 9.39 -8.44 3.74
C ILE A 194 8.49 -9.66 3.53
N ARG A 195 7.60 -9.90 4.49
CA ARG A 195 6.52 -10.89 4.39
C ARG A 195 5.19 -10.19 4.24
N VAL A 196 4.38 -10.60 3.28
CA VAL A 196 3.01 -10.10 3.12
C VAL A 196 2.01 -11.22 3.36
N SER A 197 0.93 -10.92 4.09
CA SER A 197 -0.13 -11.87 4.42
C SER A 197 -1.46 -11.14 4.63
N GLY A 198 -2.54 -11.89 4.90
CA GLY A 198 -3.86 -11.34 5.24
C GLY A 198 -4.96 -11.80 4.30
N ILE A 199 -6.20 -11.42 4.63
CA ILE A 199 -7.43 -11.89 3.96
C ILE A 199 -7.51 -11.36 2.52
N PHE A 200 -6.86 -10.24 2.20
CA PHE A 200 -6.85 -9.66 0.86
C PHE A 200 -6.45 -10.68 -0.23
N PHE A 201 -5.47 -11.53 0.05
CA PHE A 201 -4.95 -12.52 -0.91
C PHE A 201 -5.89 -13.70 -1.15
N THR A 202 -6.88 -13.92 -0.30
CA THR A 202 -7.85 -15.03 -0.39
C THR A 202 -9.29 -14.55 -0.55
N HIS A 203 -9.52 -13.23 -0.54
CA HIS A 203 -10.85 -12.67 -0.69
C HIS A 203 -11.41 -13.01 -2.09
N PRO A 204 -12.67 -13.47 -2.20
CA PRO A 204 -13.23 -13.99 -3.46
C PRO A 204 -13.22 -12.99 -4.62
N VAL A 205 -13.28 -11.70 -4.28
CA VAL A 205 -13.30 -10.57 -5.22
C VAL A 205 -11.90 -9.94 -5.35
N TRP A 206 -11.33 -9.44 -4.25
CA TRP A 206 -10.06 -8.70 -4.27
C TRP A 206 -8.83 -9.52 -4.62
N SER A 207 -8.82 -10.85 -4.41
CA SER A 207 -7.70 -11.70 -4.87
C SER A 207 -7.56 -11.71 -6.41
N LYS A 208 -8.64 -11.40 -7.13
CA LYS A 208 -8.71 -11.35 -8.59
C LYS A 208 -8.44 -9.97 -9.18
N LEU A 209 -8.09 -8.99 -8.34
CA LEU A 209 -7.80 -7.63 -8.80
C LEU A 209 -6.60 -7.63 -9.74
N ILE A 210 -6.79 -7.13 -10.96
CA ILE A 210 -5.74 -7.01 -11.96
C ILE A 210 -5.38 -5.55 -12.23
N LEU A 211 -4.10 -5.32 -12.51
CA LEU A 211 -3.56 -4.03 -12.88
C LEU A 211 -3.67 -3.86 -14.40
N PHE A 212 -4.59 -3.00 -14.83
CA PHE A 212 -4.80 -2.67 -16.23
C PHE A 212 -3.63 -1.86 -16.79
N ASN A 213 -3.19 -2.24 -17.98
CA ASN A 213 -2.20 -1.51 -18.77
C ASN A 213 -2.54 -1.65 -20.26
N LEU A 214 -1.80 -0.91 -21.09
CA LEU A 214 -1.97 -0.91 -22.54
C LEU A 214 -0.68 -1.25 -23.30
N LYS A 215 0.27 -1.91 -22.62
CA LYS A 215 1.55 -2.29 -23.22
C LYS A 215 1.44 -3.66 -23.88
N GLU A 216 1.64 -3.71 -25.19
CA GLU A 216 1.63 -4.96 -25.94
C GLU A 216 2.90 -5.79 -25.66
N ALA A 217 2.71 -7.10 -25.46
CA ALA A 217 3.77 -8.10 -25.34
C ALA A 217 4.15 -8.62 -26.73
N GLU A 218 5.00 -7.88 -27.44
CA GLU A 218 5.44 -8.21 -28.80
C GLU A 218 6.63 -9.17 -28.84
N SER A 219 7.51 -9.09 -27.84
CA SER A 219 8.68 -9.97 -27.71
C SER A 219 8.31 -11.35 -27.16
N GLU A 220 9.20 -12.32 -27.42
CA GLU A 220 9.15 -13.67 -26.84
C GLU A 220 9.34 -13.67 -25.32
N SER A 221 9.83 -12.57 -24.75
CA SER A 221 9.92 -12.32 -23.32
C SER A 221 9.09 -11.10 -22.92
N ILE A 222 8.42 -11.19 -21.76
CA ILE A 222 7.63 -10.13 -21.16
C ILE A 222 8.42 -9.60 -19.97
N THR A 223 8.92 -8.37 -20.07
CA THR A 223 9.54 -7.66 -18.94
C THR A 223 8.45 -7.12 -18.03
N ILE A 224 8.29 -7.72 -16.86
CA ILE A 224 7.14 -7.50 -15.97
C ILE A 224 7.01 -6.02 -15.60
N ALA A 225 8.12 -5.37 -15.24
CA ALA A 225 8.14 -3.98 -14.81
C ALA A 225 7.52 -3.00 -15.82
N HIS A 226 7.60 -3.28 -17.14
CA HIS A 226 7.00 -2.44 -18.18
C HIS A 226 5.47 -2.48 -18.21
N HIS A 227 4.86 -3.49 -17.59
CA HIS A 227 3.41 -3.66 -17.51
C HIS A 227 2.83 -3.24 -16.15
N LEU A 228 3.66 -2.69 -15.25
CA LEU A 228 3.26 -2.24 -13.91
C LEU A 228 3.04 -0.72 -13.85
N PRO A 229 2.30 -0.21 -12.85
CA PRO A 229 2.04 1.21 -12.69
C PRO A 229 3.31 2.04 -12.46
N PRO A 230 3.40 3.27 -13.01
CA PRO A 230 4.50 4.18 -12.77
C PRO A 230 4.35 4.88 -11.40
N LEU A 231 4.05 4.10 -10.36
CA LEU A 231 3.90 4.57 -8.99
C LEU A 231 5.11 4.14 -8.17
N THR A 232 5.45 4.89 -7.13
CA THR A 232 6.36 4.40 -6.11
C THR A 232 5.72 3.26 -5.31
N VAL A 233 6.53 2.45 -4.62
CA VAL A 233 6.04 1.38 -3.74
C VAL A 233 5.04 1.91 -2.71
N THR A 234 5.36 3.03 -2.08
CA THR A 234 4.49 3.67 -1.07
C THR A 234 3.18 4.12 -1.69
N GLU A 235 3.22 4.80 -2.83
CA GLU A 235 2.01 5.23 -3.53
C GLU A 235 1.15 4.04 -3.96
N PHE A 236 1.74 2.99 -4.51
CA PHE A 236 1.00 1.79 -4.92
C PHE A 236 0.19 1.19 -3.78
N ILE A 237 0.80 1.06 -2.60
CA ILE A 237 0.15 0.51 -1.39
C ILE A 237 -0.93 1.45 -0.87
N LEU A 238 -0.67 2.76 -0.82
CA LEU A 238 -1.67 3.74 -0.39
C LEU A 238 -2.86 3.82 -1.36
N GLU A 239 -2.62 3.78 -2.66
CA GLU A 239 -3.68 3.82 -3.66
C GLU A 239 -4.52 2.54 -3.61
N LEU A 240 -3.89 1.37 -3.46
CA LEU A 240 -4.63 0.11 -3.27
C LEU A 240 -5.50 0.14 -2.00
N ARG A 241 -5.01 0.78 -0.93
CA ARG A 241 -5.76 0.96 0.30
C ARG A 241 -7.04 1.75 0.12
N LYS A 242 -6.98 2.84 -0.67
CA LYS A 242 -8.13 3.73 -0.89
C LYS A 242 -9.27 3.01 -1.59
N ILE A 243 -8.97 2.16 -2.59
CA ILE A 243 -10.00 1.45 -3.37
C ILE A 243 -10.77 0.46 -2.47
N ALA A 244 -10.04 -0.35 -1.70
CA ALA A 244 -10.61 -1.50 -1.00
C ALA A 244 -10.80 -1.27 0.51
N ASN A 245 -10.60 -0.03 0.98
CA ASN A 245 -10.61 0.34 2.41
C ASN A 245 -9.76 -0.61 3.26
N LEU A 246 -8.50 -0.81 2.84
CA LEU A 246 -7.63 -1.83 3.44
C LEU A 246 -7.11 -1.39 4.81
N LYS A 247 -6.98 -2.39 5.68
CA LYS A 247 -6.31 -2.31 6.96
C LYS A 247 -4.90 -2.87 6.82
N PHE A 248 -3.91 -2.03 7.05
CA PHE A 248 -2.50 -2.44 7.06
C PHE A 248 -1.97 -2.50 8.49
N GLU A 249 -1.44 -3.66 8.86
CA GLU A 249 -0.72 -3.85 10.12
C GLU A 249 0.75 -4.12 9.80
N PHE A 250 1.61 -3.16 10.14
CA PHE A 250 3.05 -3.26 9.92
C PHE A 250 3.72 -3.76 11.20
N ASN A 251 4.58 -4.76 11.05
CA ASN A 251 5.56 -5.13 12.05
C ASN A 251 6.96 -4.92 11.47
N SER A 252 7.60 -3.83 11.86
CA SER A 252 8.94 -3.46 11.38
C SER A 252 10.03 -4.44 11.82
N VAL A 253 9.87 -5.08 12.98
CA VAL A 253 10.85 -5.99 13.56
C VAL A 253 10.82 -7.34 12.85
N GLU A 254 9.63 -7.91 12.68
CA GLU A 254 9.44 -9.15 11.91
C GLU A 254 9.49 -8.94 10.39
N ARG A 255 9.53 -7.68 9.94
CA ARG A 255 9.43 -7.28 8.54
C ARG A 255 8.19 -7.88 7.88
N SER A 256 7.05 -7.78 8.54
CA SER A 256 5.78 -8.33 8.07
C SER A 256 4.72 -7.24 7.89
N LEU A 257 3.94 -7.37 6.83
CA LEU A 257 2.79 -6.53 6.50
C LEU A 257 1.57 -7.43 6.35
N LYS A 258 0.59 -7.24 7.22
CA LYS A 258 -0.71 -7.91 7.12
C LYS A 258 -1.73 -6.97 6.47
N ILE A 259 -2.46 -7.48 5.49
CA ILE A 259 -3.43 -6.75 4.68
C ILE A 259 -4.81 -7.40 4.85
N ASP A 260 -5.66 -6.74 5.63
CA ASP A 260 -7.05 -7.12 5.87
C ASP A 260 -8.01 -5.98 5.47
N PHE A 261 -9.31 -6.10 5.75
CA PHE A 261 -10.31 -5.07 5.45
C PHE A 261 -10.65 -4.29 6.71
N TRP A 262 -10.73 -2.96 6.61
CA TRP A 262 -11.07 -2.12 7.75
C TRP A 262 -12.55 -2.24 8.15
N GLU A 263 -13.43 -2.52 7.18
CA GLU A 263 -14.86 -2.78 7.41
C GLU A 263 -15.08 -3.88 8.46
N ASP A 264 -14.34 -4.98 8.37
CA ASP A 264 -14.42 -6.08 9.33
C ASP A 264 -14.17 -5.60 10.76
N SER A 265 -13.28 -4.61 10.94
CA SER A 265 -12.97 -4.02 12.25
C SER A 265 -14.07 -3.07 12.75
N LEU A 266 -14.75 -2.36 11.84
CA LEU A 266 -15.85 -1.46 12.18
C LEU A 266 -17.12 -2.23 12.59
N LEU A 267 -17.33 -3.41 12.01
CA LEU A 267 -18.47 -4.28 12.32
C LEU A 267 -18.28 -5.09 13.61
N GLN A 268 -17.07 -5.13 14.19
CA GLN A 268 -16.85 -5.91 15.41
C GLN A 268 -17.58 -5.30 16.62
N PRO A 269 -18.23 -6.12 17.44
CA PRO A 269 -18.83 -5.63 18.67
C PRO A 269 -17.75 -5.09 19.61
N THR A 270 -18.07 -4.01 20.33
CA THR A 270 -17.17 -3.46 21.35
C THR A 270 -16.95 -4.49 22.45
N GLN A 271 -15.76 -5.07 22.52
CA GLN A 271 -15.43 -6.06 23.54
C GLN A 271 -15.06 -5.42 24.89
N ARG A 272 -14.38 -4.27 24.87
CA ARG A 272 -13.96 -3.54 26.06
C ARG A 272 -14.05 -2.04 25.83
N ASN A 273 -14.73 -1.35 26.74
CA ASN A 273 -14.82 0.11 26.70
C ASN A 273 -13.68 0.75 27.50
N TRP A 274 -12.73 1.37 26.80
CA TRP A 274 -11.57 2.05 27.40
C TRP A 274 -11.81 3.56 27.63
N THR A 275 -13.02 4.06 27.39
CA THR A 275 -13.32 5.51 27.47
C THR A 275 -12.96 6.11 28.82
N ALA A 276 -13.17 5.38 29.92
CA ALA A 276 -12.83 5.83 31.27
C ALA A 276 -11.31 5.85 31.56
N LYS A 277 -10.50 5.18 30.74
CA LYS A 277 -9.03 5.18 30.83
C LYS A 277 -8.37 6.25 29.96
N ALA A 278 -9.11 6.86 29.04
CA ALA A 278 -8.64 8.06 28.36
C ALA A 278 -8.48 9.18 29.40
N VAL A 279 -7.25 9.66 29.58
CA VAL A 279 -6.93 10.65 30.61
C VAL A 279 -7.62 11.97 30.24
N LYS A 280 -8.43 12.51 31.15
CA LYS A 280 -8.96 13.88 31.04
C LYS A 280 -7.77 14.85 31.03
N GLY A 281 -7.62 15.65 29.97
CA GLY A 281 -6.59 16.68 29.91
C GLY A 281 -6.15 17.05 28.49
N GLU A 282 -6.29 16.14 27.54
CA GLU A 282 -5.96 16.43 26.14
C GLU A 282 -7.02 17.31 25.47
N ILE A 283 -6.58 18.21 24.61
CA ILE A 283 -7.46 19.13 23.87
C ILE A 283 -8.28 18.30 22.88
N LYS A 284 -9.61 18.33 23.04
CA LYS A 284 -10.52 17.75 22.06
C LYS A 284 -10.68 18.71 20.90
N THR A 285 -9.97 18.47 19.81
CA THR A 285 -10.19 19.17 18.55
C THR A 285 -11.39 18.54 17.81
N PRO A 286 -12.46 19.29 17.51
CA PRO A 286 -13.55 18.77 16.70
C PRO A 286 -13.06 18.55 15.27
N GLU A 287 -13.33 17.38 14.69
CA GLU A 287 -13.23 17.17 13.24
C GLU A 287 -14.38 17.93 12.57
N THR A 288 -14.03 18.79 11.62
CA THR A 288 -14.99 19.61 10.87
C THR A 288 -15.50 18.90 9.63
N ASN A 289 -14.76 17.89 9.15
CA ASN A 289 -15.13 17.06 8.02
C ASN A 289 -16.02 15.91 8.49
N THR A 290 -17.32 16.05 8.24
CA THR A 290 -18.34 15.04 8.54
C THR A 290 -18.75 14.25 7.30
N ARG A 291 -18.29 14.70 6.13
CA ARG A 291 -18.61 14.14 4.83
C ARG A 291 -17.34 13.63 4.14
N ILE A 292 -17.51 12.63 3.28
CA ILE A 292 -16.43 12.09 2.44
C ILE A 292 -16.78 12.34 0.97
N GLN A 293 -15.79 12.79 0.21
CA GLN A 293 -15.83 12.81 -1.25
C GLN A 293 -14.82 11.79 -1.77
N LEU A 294 -15.29 10.77 -2.46
CA LEU A 294 -14.45 9.83 -3.18
C LEU A 294 -14.36 10.30 -4.64
N ALA A 295 -13.17 10.72 -5.05
CA ALA A 295 -12.92 11.22 -6.38
C ALA A 295 -11.84 10.38 -7.05
N MET A 296 -12.13 9.87 -8.25
CA MET A 296 -11.11 9.23 -9.09
C MET A 296 -10.39 10.31 -9.90
N GLN A 297 -9.06 10.30 -9.81
CA GLN A 297 -8.23 11.18 -10.62
C GLN A 297 -8.41 10.78 -12.09
N MET A 298 -8.83 11.75 -12.90
CA MET A 298 -9.11 11.51 -14.31
C MET A 298 -7.82 11.23 -15.07
N ASP A 299 -7.84 10.17 -15.89
CA ASP A 299 -6.81 9.97 -16.91
C ASP A 299 -7.07 10.92 -18.07
N GLY A 300 -6.27 12.00 -18.15
CA GLY A 300 -6.38 13.01 -19.20
C GLY A 300 -6.10 12.47 -20.61
N ASN A 301 -5.58 11.24 -20.75
CA ASN A 301 -5.32 10.59 -22.03
C ASN A 301 -6.44 9.63 -22.47
N ASP A 302 -7.44 9.35 -21.63
CA ASP A 302 -8.62 8.59 -22.04
C ASP A 302 -9.60 9.46 -22.85
N GLY A 303 -10.02 8.97 -24.01
CA GLY A 303 -11.07 9.60 -24.79
C GLY A 303 -12.43 9.58 -24.08
N MET A 304 -12.66 8.62 -23.18
CA MET A 304 -13.91 8.48 -22.42
C MET A 304 -14.01 9.45 -21.24
N THR A 305 -12.91 10.05 -20.79
CA THR A 305 -12.89 10.91 -19.59
C THR A 305 -13.19 12.37 -19.90
N LYS A 306 -13.14 12.82 -21.16
CA LYS A 306 -13.47 14.22 -21.53
C LYS A 306 -14.91 14.61 -21.23
N ASP A 307 -15.83 13.64 -21.27
CA ASP A 307 -17.23 13.76 -20.85
C ASP A 307 -17.49 12.77 -19.72
N LYS A 308 -17.00 13.06 -18.50
CA LYS A 308 -17.09 12.15 -17.33
C LYS A 308 -18.51 11.58 -17.19
N PRO A 309 -18.72 10.30 -17.55
CA PRO A 309 -20.05 9.70 -17.51
C PRO A 309 -20.63 9.77 -16.09
N ALA A 310 -21.95 9.91 -15.98
CA ALA A 310 -22.61 10.07 -14.68
C ALA A 310 -22.29 8.95 -13.67
N PHE A 311 -22.03 7.73 -14.14
CA PHE A 311 -21.66 6.60 -13.28
C PHE A 311 -20.22 6.69 -12.72
N PHE A 312 -19.36 7.53 -13.30
CA PHE A 312 -18.04 7.84 -12.74
C PHE A 312 -18.05 9.11 -11.88
N ALA A 313 -19.21 9.75 -11.67
CA ALA A 313 -19.33 10.93 -10.83
C ALA A 313 -18.73 10.69 -9.44
N ASP A 314 -18.17 11.74 -8.85
CA ASP A 314 -17.62 11.63 -7.51
C ASP A 314 -18.74 11.23 -6.54
N TYR A 315 -18.46 10.25 -5.69
CA TYR A 315 -19.34 9.96 -4.59
C TYR A 315 -19.13 11.03 -3.52
N VAL A 316 -20.20 11.70 -3.10
CA VAL A 316 -20.18 12.62 -1.97
C VAL A 316 -21.23 12.16 -0.99
N SER A 317 -20.85 11.92 0.26
CA SER A 317 -21.81 11.55 1.29
C SER A 317 -22.85 12.64 1.50
N GLU A 318 -24.05 12.23 1.91
CA GLU A 318 -25.15 13.14 2.22
C GLU A 318 -24.77 14.16 3.29
N GLU A 319 -25.47 15.30 3.28
CA GLU A 319 -25.30 16.31 4.32
C GLU A 319 -25.89 15.82 5.63
N THR A 320 -25.18 16.10 6.72
CA THR A 320 -25.65 15.83 8.08
C THR A 320 -26.28 17.08 8.66
N GLU A 321 -27.37 16.93 9.42
CA GLU A 321 -28.00 18.05 10.10
C GLU A 321 -27.01 18.79 11.03
N GLY A 322 -26.96 20.12 10.90
CA GLY A 322 -26.12 21.00 11.72
C GLY A 322 -25.10 21.81 10.91
N ASN A 323 -24.25 22.56 11.61
CA ASN A 323 -23.30 23.51 11.00
C ASN A 323 -21.93 22.89 10.65
N ARG A 324 -21.81 21.56 10.67
CA ARG A 324 -20.56 20.85 10.36
C ARG A 324 -20.80 19.94 9.18
N ASN A 325 -20.49 20.46 7.99
CA ASN A 325 -20.64 19.76 6.71
C ASN A 325 -19.34 19.84 5.88
N GLY A 326 -18.18 19.90 6.56
CA GLY A 326 -16.88 19.83 5.87
C GLY A 326 -16.73 18.51 5.12
N ILE A 327 -16.00 18.55 4.00
CA ILE A 327 -15.77 17.40 3.13
C ILE A 327 -14.31 16.99 3.22
N ALA A 328 -14.05 15.77 3.65
CA ALA A 328 -12.77 15.09 3.50
C ALA A 328 -12.70 14.51 2.08
N GLN A 329 -11.81 15.06 1.25
CA GLN A 329 -11.59 14.56 -0.11
C GLN A 329 -10.59 13.40 -0.10
N VAL A 330 -10.97 12.28 -0.74
CA VAL A 330 -10.10 11.14 -0.99
C VAL A 330 -9.94 11.01 -2.50
N ASN A 331 -8.80 11.48 -2.99
CA ASN A 331 -8.44 11.37 -4.39
C ASN A 331 -7.72 10.04 -4.64
N MET A 332 -8.24 9.24 -5.57
CA MET A 332 -7.71 7.92 -5.94
C MET A 332 -7.06 7.99 -7.32
N LYS A 333 -5.83 7.50 -7.44
CA LYS A 333 -5.12 7.37 -8.73
C LYS A 333 -5.55 6.15 -9.53
N PHE A 334 -6.05 5.13 -8.85
CA PHE A 334 -6.64 3.96 -9.49
C PHE A 334 -8.12 4.19 -9.76
N SER A 335 -8.52 3.91 -11.00
CA SER A 335 -9.93 3.87 -11.44
C SER A 335 -10.31 2.47 -11.89
N SER A 336 -11.60 2.19 -12.06
CA SER A 336 -12.07 0.99 -12.76
C SER A 336 -12.44 1.32 -14.21
N LEU A 337 -12.33 0.35 -15.10
CA LEU A 337 -12.91 0.50 -16.44
C LEU A 337 -14.43 0.44 -16.38
N ALA A 338 -15.08 1.15 -17.31
CA ALA A 338 -16.52 1.01 -17.53
C ALA A 338 -16.82 -0.37 -18.11
N VAL A 339 -18.02 -0.89 -17.86
CA VAL A 339 -18.47 -2.15 -18.46
C VAL A 339 -19.51 -1.83 -19.53
N ASP A 340 -19.35 -2.43 -20.70
CA ASP A 340 -20.36 -2.37 -21.76
C ASP A 340 -21.58 -3.20 -21.36
N GLU A 341 -22.76 -2.59 -21.29
CA GLU A 341 -23.98 -3.31 -20.88
C GLU A 341 -24.38 -4.42 -21.86
N SER A 342 -24.02 -4.29 -23.14
CA SER A 342 -24.43 -5.26 -24.17
C SER A 342 -23.56 -6.53 -24.19
N THR A 343 -22.27 -6.39 -23.92
CA THR A 343 -21.30 -7.49 -23.97
C THR A 343 -20.81 -7.94 -22.60
N GLY A 344 -21.01 -7.13 -21.55
CA GLY A 344 -20.45 -7.36 -20.22
C GLY A 344 -18.92 -7.21 -20.15
N LEU A 345 -18.29 -6.68 -21.20
CA LEU A 345 -16.85 -6.53 -21.28
C LEU A 345 -16.40 -5.14 -20.80
N PRO A 346 -15.23 -5.02 -20.17
CA PRO A 346 -14.65 -3.72 -19.86
C PRO A 346 -14.34 -2.93 -21.14
N ILE A 347 -14.59 -1.63 -21.12
CA ILE A 347 -14.33 -0.68 -22.23
C ILE A 347 -13.25 0.31 -21.82
N CYS A 348 -12.36 0.64 -22.76
CA CYS A 348 -11.50 1.82 -22.70
C CYS A 348 -11.35 2.45 -24.10
N LYS A 349 -10.98 3.74 -24.17
CA LYS A 349 -10.73 4.43 -25.45
C LYS A 349 -9.39 5.13 -25.43
N GLN A 350 -8.34 4.33 -25.51
CA GLN A 350 -6.97 4.78 -25.32
C GLN A 350 -6.01 4.12 -26.31
N GLU A 351 -5.03 4.89 -26.76
CA GLU A 351 -3.98 4.36 -27.63
C GLU A 351 -3.05 3.43 -26.83
N GLY A 352 -2.77 2.27 -27.41
CA GLY A 352 -1.83 1.28 -26.91
C GLY A 352 -0.37 1.65 -27.12
N GLN A 353 0.50 0.88 -26.49
CA GLN A 353 1.95 0.93 -26.73
C GLN A 353 2.40 -0.34 -27.43
N SER A 354 2.72 -0.22 -28.73
CA SER A 354 3.20 -1.32 -29.59
C SER A 354 4.29 -0.83 -30.56
N SER A 355 4.96 -1.74 -31.25
CA SER A 355 5.93 -1.44 -32.32
C SER A 355 5.28 -0.71 -33.49
N GLN A 356 3.98 -0.94 -33.72
CA GLN A 356 3.19 -0.25 -34.72
C GLN A 356 2.83 1.18 -34.29
N ARG A 357 2.91 1.50 -32.99
CA ARG A 357 2.68 2.85 -32.46
C ARG A 357 3.27 3.07 -31.06
N VAL A 358 4.26 3.96 -30.97
CA VAL A 358 4.85 4.37 -29.69
C VAL A 358 4.10 5.59 -29.14
N SER A 359 3.13 5.38 -28.24
CA SER A 359 2.60 6.47 -27.43
C SER A 359 3.65 6.91 -26.39
N GLN A 360 4.12 8.16 -26.49
CA GLN A 360 5.13 8.76 -25.61
C GLN A 360 4.56 9.34 -24.29
N LYS A 361 3.28 9.17 -23.97
CA LYS A 361 2.65 9.87 -22.82
C LYS A 361 1.99 8.90 -21.83
N GLY A 362 2.13 9.25 -20.55
CA GLY A 362 1.93 8.38 -19.39
C GLY A 362 0.60 7.63 -19.38
N ILE A 363 0.71 6.33 -19.07
CA ILE A 363 -0.43 5.44 -18.81
C ILE A 363 -0.82 5.63 -17.34
N LEU A 364 -2.03 6.10 -17.06
CA LEU A 364 -2.65 5.90 -15.74
C LEU A 364 -3.27 4.52 -15.69
N PHE A 365 -3.12 3.87 -14.54
CA PHE A 365 -3.46 2.48 -14.35
C PHE A 365 -4.87 2.39 -13.80
N SER A 366 -5.68 1.55 -14.41
CA SER A 366 -6.96 1.15 -13.84
C SER A 366 -6.81 -0.19 -13.11
N CYS A 367 -7.67 -0.47 -12.15
CA CYS A 367 -7.86 -1.79 -11.60
C CYS A 367 -9.14 -2.36 -12.21
N ILE A 368 -9.04 -3.51 -12.87
CA ILE A 368 -10.24 -4.24 -13.32
C ILE A 368 -10.54 -5.31 -12.28
N LEU A 369 -11.78 -5.31 -11.80
CA LEU A 369 -12.35 -6.43 -11.08
C LEU A 369 -12.93 -7.39 -12.14
N CYS A 370 -12.29 -8.56 -12.30
CA CYS A 370 -12.74 -9.61 -13.21
C CYS A 370 -13.68 -10.60 -12.53
#